data_AF-A0A8H6CM04-F1
#
_entry.id   AF-A0A8H6CM04-F1
#
_cell.length_a   1.000
_cell.length_b   1.000
_cell.length_c   1.000
_cell.angle_alpha   90.00
_cell.angle_beta   90.00
_cell.angle_gamma   90.00
#
_symmetry.space_group_name_H-M   'P 1'
#
loop_
_entity.id
_entity.type
_entity.pdbx_description
1 polymer ?
#
loop_
_entity_poly.entity_id
_entity_poly.type
_entity_poly.pdbx_seq_one_letter_code
_entity_poly.pdbx_strand_id
1 'polypeptide(L)'
;MTSNPNLYGLPRPRTSKPTKPTPSSNAAFTSALSSLLALPSPSTTTTPGRARPSRSKPDIFTAHNKGAKKRALADISGPQSHARTSDAVDAATLHRSKRKMEDKARLYASMKRGDYVPPADGGTNKEENALVDFDRKWAEADEAGEAGRYETESDDGGDSVDDGGEGEERVEYEDEFGRLRHGTRASASRELRRRDAAAHAEEELGRMRARPARPEGLIVGDTIQAAAFNPAAAGMEALARKRDRSLTPPEEVHYDAGSEDGEGRRREMDALGREREETERGRREGVERRERRRGEVEERKRVIAKKRGERLAERFLNGLDVP
;
A
#
# COMPACT_ATOMS: atom_id res chain seq x y z
N MET A 1 39.37 -11.29 -41.33
CA MET A 1 38.19 -11.19 -40.45
C MET A 1 38.60 -10.45 -39.18
N THR A 2 38.27 -9.16 -39.10
CA THR A 2 38.62 -8.30 -37.96
C THR A 2 37.33 -7.94 -37.23
N SER A 3 37.22 -8.41 -35.99
CA SER A 3 36.04 -8.21 -35.12
C SER A 3 35.98 -6.75 -34.64
N ASN A 4 34.82 -6.12 -34.82
CA ASN A 4 34.53 -4.75 -34.38
C ASN A 4 34.30 -4.72 -32.86
N PRO A 5 35.09 -3.96 -32.07
CA PRO A 5 34.97 -3.90 -30.61
C PRO A 5 33.99 -2.82 -30.11
N ASN A 6 32.87 -2.59 -30.80
CA ASN A 6 31.93 -1.50 -30.48
C ASN A 6 30.47 -1.95 -30.40
N LEU A 7 30.17 -2.98 -29.59
CA LEU A 7 28.80 -3.51 -29.43
C LEU A 7 28.14 -3.26 -28.07
N TYR A 8 28.84 -2.70 -27.08
CA TYR A 8 28.24 -2.39 -25.79
C TYR A 8 28.65 -1.00 -25.32
N GLY A 9 27.64 -0.13 -25.15
CA GLY A 9 27.79 1.32 -24.92
C GLY A 9 28.72 1.70 -23.77
N LEU A 10 29.46 2.78 -23.99
CA LEU A 10 30.38 3.37 -23.01
C LEU A 10 29.63 3.78 -21.72
N PRO A 11 30.13 3.44 -20.52
CA PRO A 11 29.59 3.99 -19.28
C PRO A 11 29.96 5.47 -19.14
N ARG A 12 28.98 6.28 -18.75
CA ARG A 12 29.11 7.74 -18.56
C ARG A 12 30.11 8.07 -17.43
N PRO A 13 31.02 9.05 -17.60
CA PRO A 13 32.01 9.37 -16.56
C PRO A 13 31.34 10.01 -15.34
N ARG A 14 31.63 9.47 -14.15
CA ARG A 14 31.21 10.01 -12.85
C ARG A 14 32.05 11.23 -12.51
N THR A 15 31.40 12.35 -12.24
CA THR A 15 32.05 13.59 -11.77
C THR A 15 32.60 13.39 -10.36
N SER A 16 33.91 13.28 -10.19
CA SER A 16 34.56 13.41 -8.89
C SER A 16 34.85 14.88 -8.61
N LYS A 17 34.30 15.42 -7.52
CA LYS A 17 34.68 16.75 -7.00
C LYS A 17 35.99 16.61 -6.21
N PRO A 18 37.03 17.45 -6.45
CA PRO A 18 38.23 17.44 -5.62
C PRO A 18 38.01 18.24 -4.33
N THR A 19 38.02 17.58 -3.18
CA THR A 19 38.13 18.22 -1.87
C THR A 19 39.62 18.39 -1.52
N LYS A 20 40.16 19.60 -1.67
CA LYS A 20 41.39 20.03 -1.00
C LYS A 20 41.03 21.20 -0.08
N PRO A 21 41.20 21.10 1.25
CA PRO A 21 41.04 22.25 2.13
C PRO A 21 42.32 23.08 2.15
N THR A 22 42.22 24.35 1.77
CA THR A 22 43.23 25.37 2.05
C THR A 22 42.97 25.97 3.44
N PRO A 23 43.94 25.98 4.38
CA PRO A 23 43.73 26.50 5.72
C PRO A 23 43.96 28.02 5.75
N SER A 24 42.89 28.80 5.81
CA SER A 24 42.96 30.26 5.96
C SER A 24 41.76 30.79 6.75
N SER A 25 41.61 30.36 8.00
CA SER A 25 40.85 31.11 9.01
C SER A 25 41.15 30.59 10.42
N ASN A 26 41.33 31.50 11.38
CA ASN A 26 41.60 31.17 12.79
C ASN A 26 40.52 30.25 13.41
N ALA A 27 39.29 30.29 12.89
CA ALA A 27 38.20 29.42 13.30
C ALA A 27 38.40 27.93 12.95
N ALA A 28 39.16 27.62 11.89
CA ALA A 28 39.50 26.25 11.51
C ALA A 28 40.63 25.67 12.38
N PHE A 29 41.51 26.53 12.92
CA PHE A 29 42.58 26.12 13.81
C PHE A 29 42.05 25.80 15.22
N THR A 30 41.09 26.60 15.71
CA THR A 30 40.45 26.38 17.02
C THR A 30 39.58 25.12 17.03
N SER A 31 38.88 24.81 15.94
CA SER A 31 38.05 23.60 15.85
C SER A 31 38.90 22.32 15.78
N ALA A 32 40.07 22.38 15.14
CA ALA A 32 41.03 21.27 15.14
C ALA A 32 41.68 21.04 16.51
N LEU A 33 42.05 22.10 17.24
CA LEU A 33 42.60 21.97 18.61
C LEU A 33 41.56 21.49 19.61
N SER A 34 40.31 21.96 19.52
CA SER A 34 39.22 21.45 20.37
C SER A 34 38.94 19.96 20.15
N SER A 35 39.14 19.46 18.92
CA SER A 35 38.99 18.04 18.60
C SER A 35 40.15 17.21 19.14
N LEU A 36 41.38 17.72 19.11
CA LEU A 36 42.56 17.07 19.67
C LEU A 36 42.55 17.01 21.21
N LEU A 37 41.98 18.02 21.87
CA LEU A 37 41.85 18.06 23.34
C LEU A 37 40.73 17.15 23.89
N ALA A 38 39.77 16.76 23.04
CA ALA A 38 38.60 15.97 23.45
C ALA A 38 38.84 14.45 23.49
N LEU A 39 40.04 13.95 23.16
CA LEU A 39 40.38 12.53 23.27
C LEU A 39 41.18 12.25 24.56
N PRO A 40 40.66 11.46 25.51
CA PRO A 40 41.48 10.97 26.61
C PRO A 40 42.47 9.91 26.10
N SER A 41 43.71 10.01 26.56
CA SER A 41 44.82 9.11 26.25
C SER A 41 44.54 7.66 26.67
N PRO A 42 44.75 6.66 25.78
CA PRO A 42 45.15 5.33 26.21
C PRO A 42 46.66 5.17 26.02
N SER A 43 47.33 4.87 27.12
CA SER A 43 48.62 4.20 27.14
C SER A 43 48.58 2.92 26.30
N THR A 44 49.68 2.66 25.61
CA THR A 44 50.33 1.37 25.27
C THR A 44 50.73 1.32 23.79
N THR A 45 52.03 1.18 23.62
CA THR A 45 52.83 1.11 22.41
C THR A 45 52.36 0.01 21.45
N THR A 46 51.80 0.36 20.30
CA THR A 46 51.96 -0.40 19.03
C THR A 46 51.70 0.54 17.84
N THR A 47 52.64 0.62 16.92
CA THR A 47 52.52 1.38 15.66
C THR A 47 51.59 0.64 14.68
N PRO A 48 50.43 1.17 14.27
CA PRO A 48 49.65 0.54 13.22
C PRO A 48 50.23 0.91 11.86
N GLY A 49 50.77 -0.08 11.17
CA GLY A 49 51.18 0.04 9.78
C GLY A 49 50.03 0.42 8.85
N ARG A 50 50.37 1.06 7.73
CA ARG A 50 49.50 1.55 6.66
C ARG A 50 48.34 0.57 6.35
N ALA A 51 47.11 1.06 6.47
CA ALA A 51 45.90 0.29 6.19
C ALA A 51 45.88 -0.24 4.75
N ARG A 52 45.76 -1.56 4.60
CA ARG A 52 45.52 -2.22 3.30
C ARG A 52 44.07 -1.93 2.84
N PRO A 53 43.84 -1.55 1.58
CA PRO A 53 42.51 -1.16 1.06
C PRO A 53 41.49 -2.32 0.98
N SER A 54 41.82 -3.54 1.40
CA SER A 54 40.91 -4.68 1.39
C SER A 54 40.02 -4.80 2.63
N ARG A 55 40.23 -3.99 3.70
CA ARG A 55 39.40 -3.98 4.92
C ARG A 55 38.46 -2.77 5.04
N SER A 56 38.32 -1.95 4.00
CA SER A 56 37.42 -0.78 4.00
C SER A 56 35.98 -1.09 3.55
N LYS A 57 35.66 -2.35 3.26
CA LYS A 57 34.27 -2.76 3.05
C LYS A 57 33.57 -2.68 4.42
N PRO A 58 32.43 -1.99 4.54
CA PRO A 58 31.68 -2.00 5.80
C PRO A 58 31.28 -3.46 6.07
N ASP A 59 31.77 -4.01 7.16
CA ASP A 59 31.34 -5.32 7.64
C ASP A 59 29.82 -5.26 7.89
N ILE A 60 29.08 -6.30 7.49
CA ILE A 60 27.61 -6.37 7.57
C ILE A 60 27.16 -6.16 9.03
N PHE A 61 28.00 -6.51 9.99
CA PHE A 61 27.77 -6.29 11.42
C PHE A 61 28.21 -4.91 11.95
N THR A 62 28.92 -4.13 11.14
CA THR A 62 29.35 -2.73 11.45
C THR A 62 28.63 -1.68 10.61
N ALA A 63 27.89 -2.11 9.59
CA ALA A 63 27.04 -1.26 8.76
C ALA A 63 25.85 -0.78 9.60
N HIS A 64 26.06 0.29 10.35
CA HIS A 64 25.00 0.98 11.06
C HIS A 64 23.97 1.43 10.03
N ASN A 65 22.78 0.80 10.04
CA ASN A 65 21.66 1.22 9.21
C ASN A 65 21.42 2.72 9.46
N LYS A 66 21.63 3.53 8.42
CA LYS A 66 21.55 5.00 8.49
C LYS A 66 20.11 5.38 8.78
N GLY A 67 19.78 5.44 10.06
CA GLY A 67 18.41 5.64 10.52
C GLY A 67 17.99 4.74 11.69
N ALA A 68 18.72 3.67 12.00
CA ALA A 68 18.40 2.80 13.14
C ALA A 68 18.41 3.54 14.47
N LYS A 69 19.42 4.40 14.71
CA LYS A 69 19.46 5.24 15.93
C LYS A 69 18.32 6.27 15.97
N LYS A 70 17.89 6.80 14.80
CA LYS A 70 16.76 7.74 14.71
C LYS A 70 15.42 7.03 14.96
N ARG A 71 15.26 5.81 14.45
CA ARG A 71 14.07 4.96 14.66
C ARG A 71 13.99 4.49 16.11
N ALA A 72 15.10 4.01 16.66
CA ALA A 72 15.18 3.66 18.08
C ALA A 72 14.90 4.86 18.99
N LEU A 73 15.37 6.07 18.64
CA LEU A 73 15.01 7.30 19.38
C LEU A 73 13.52 7.63 19.25
N ALA A 74 12.90 7.39 18.09
CA ALA A 74 11.46 7.57 17.90
C ALA A 74 10.64 6.54 18.70
N ASP A 75 11.11 5.29 18.76
CA ASP A 75 10.44 4.20 19.49
C ASP A 75 10.58 4.38 21.01
N ILE A 76 11.71 4.90 21.50
CA ILE A 76 11.91 5.27 22.90
C ILE A 76 11.07 6.50 23.29
N SER A 77 10.68 7.35 22.33
CA SER A 77 9.83 8.52 22.57
C SER A 77 8.35 8.22 22.87
N GLY A 78 8.01 6.95 23.11
CA GLY A 78 6.69 6.53 23.59
C GLY A 78 5.58 6.64 22.54
N PRO A 79 4.36 6.15 22.85
CA PRO A 79 3.21 6.23 21.94
C PRO A 79 3.04 7.70 21.52
N GLN A 80 2.84 7.96 20.23
CA GLN A 80 2.65 9.29 19.64
C GLN A 80 1.76 10.15 20.54
N SER A 81 2.38 10.90 21.44
CA SER A 81 1.68 11.94 22.17
C SER A 81 1.51 13.05 21.15
N HIS A 82 0.28 13.30 20.74
CA HIS A 82 -0.06 14.58 20.15
C HIS A 82 0.19 15.62 21.24
N ALA A 83 1.44 16.05 21.37
CA ALA A 83 1.85 17.13 22.24
C ALA A 83 1.13 18.38 21.75
N ARG A 84 -0.05 18.62 22.32
CA ARG A 84 -0.72 19.91 22.30
C ARG A 84 0.00 20.81 23.29
N THR A 85 1.32 20.98 23.14
CA THR A 85 2.02 22.04 23.86
C THR A 85 1.89 23.29 23.01
N SER A 86 1.22 24.28 23.58
CA SER A 86 1.10 25.65 23.08
C SER A 86 2.43 26.40 23.16
N ASP A 87 3.56 25.70 22.93
CA ASP A 87 4.87 26.32 22.96
C ASP A 87 4.96 27.27 21.78
N ALA A 88 5.18 28.55 22.10
CA ALA A 88 5.31 29.60 21.13
C ALA A 88 6.41 29.22 20.13
N VAL A 89 6.00 28.91 18.91
CA VAL A 89 6.89 28.62 17.79
C VAL A 89 7.93 29.74 17.69
N ASP A 90 9.20 29.38 17.64
CA ASP A 90 10.32 30.32 17.53
C ASP A 90 10.03 31.35 16.41
N ALA A 91 10.27 32.64 16.67
CA ALA A 91 9.95 33.74 15.77
C ALA A 91 10.48 33.50 14.34
N ALA A 92 11.64 32.84 14.19
CA ALA A 92 12.17 32.48 12.88
C ALA A 92 11.33 31.42 12.14
N THR A 93 10.76 30.46 12.87
CA THR A 93 9.83 29.46 12.31
C THR A 93 8.49 30.09 11.93
N LEU A 94 7.99 31.01 12.76
CA LEU A 94 6.76 31.75 12.51
C LEU A 94 6.90 32.61 11.25
N HIS A 95 8.00 33.36 11.10
CA HIS A 95 8.25 34.16 9.90
C HIS A 95 8.35 33.30 8.63
N ARG A 96 9.04 32.15 8.69
CA ARG A 96 9.11 31.18 7.58
C ARG A 96 7.72 30.63 7.21
N SER A 97 6.89 30.32 8.21
CA SER A 97 5.54 29.80 7.99
C SER A 97 4.63 30.85 7.35
N LYS A 98 4.69 32.11 7.79
CA LYS A 98 3.94 33.23 7.20
C LYS A 98 4.30 33.44 5.74
N ARG A 99 5.60 33.48 5.42
CA ARG A 99 6.06 33.60 4.02
C ARG A 99 5.52 32.46 3.14
N LYS A 100 5.60 31.21 3.62
CA LYS A 100 5.05 30.05 2.89
C LYS A 100 3.54 30.14 2.71
N MET A 101 2.80 30.70 3.68
CA MET A 101 1.36 30.92 3.54
C MET A 101 1.03 31.97 2.50
N GLU A 102 1.77 33.07 2.47
CA GLU A 102 1.60 34.13 1.47
C GLU A 102 1.89 33.63 0.06
N ASP A 103 2.94 32.83 -0.11
CA ASP A 103 3.28 32.23 -1.41
C ASP A 103 2.19 31.26 -1.88
N LYS A 104 1.63 30.44 -0.98
CA LYS A 104 0.48 29.58 -1.28
C LYS A 104 -0.79 30.38 -1.62
N ALA A 105 -1.05 31.48 -0.93
CA ALA A 105 -2.20 32.34 -1.19
C ALA A 105 -2.08 33.01 -2.57
N ARG A 106 -0.87 33.44 -2.96
CA ARG A 106 -0.58 33.97 -4.31
C ARG A 106 -0.78 32.91 -5.38
N LEU A 107 -0.28 31.69 -5.15
CA LEU A 107 -0.48 30.56 -6.05
C LEU A 107 -1.97 30.20 -6.21
N TYR A 108 -2.72 30.17 -5.12
CA TYR A 108 -4.15 29.90 -5.17
C TYR A 108 -4.91 31.00 -5.92
N ALA A 109 -4.54 32.26 -5.74
CA ALA A 109 -5.14 33.39 -6.47
C ALA A 109 -4.82 33.36 -7.97
N SER A 110 -3.60 32.98 -8.36
CA SER A 110 -3.24 32.83 -9.78
C SER A 110 -3.95 31.63 -10.42
N MET A 111 -4.07 30.51 -9.70
CA MET A 111 -4.86 29.35 -10.15
C MET A 111 -6.33 29.70 -10.33
N LYS A 112 -6.94 30.36 -9.34
CA LYS A 112 -8.36 30.76 -9.41
C LYS A 112 -8.64 31.74 -10.56
N ARG A 113 -7.65 32.55 -10.92
CA ARG A 113 -7.72 33.48 -12.05
C ARG A 113 -7.46 32.80 -13.41
N GLY A 114 -6.86 31.62 -13.41
CA GLY A 114 -6.46 30.90 -14.63
C GLY A 114 -5.12 31.33 -15.21
N ASP A 115 -4.39 32.23 -14.53
CA ASP A 115 -3.08 32.74 -14.97
C ASP A 115 -1.92 31.81 -14.58
N TYR A 116 -2.21 30.70 -13.89
CA TYR A 116 -1.20 29.74 -13.48
C TYR A 116 -0.79 28.87 -14.68
N VAL A 117 0.41 29.10 -15.21
CA VAL A 117 1.05 28.25 -16.22
C VAL A 117 2.01 27.30 -15.50
N PRO A 118 1.74 25.99 -15.46
CA PRO A 118 2.69 25.04 -14.92
C PRO A 118 3.98 25.08 -15.75
N PRO A 119 5.16 25.15 -15.12
CA PRO A 119 6.42 25.19 -15.86
C PRO A 119 6.56 23.93 -16.72
N ALA A 120 6.81 24.13 -18.02
CA ALA A 120 6.83 23.07 -19.04
C ALA A 120 7.96 22.05 -18.82
N ASP A 121 9.01 22.45 -18.13
CA ASP A 121 10.11 21.59 -17.72
C ASP A 121 9.93 21.31 -16.24
N GLY A 122 9.96 20.04 -15.82
CA GLY A 122 9.87 19.58 -14.44
C GLY A 122 11.05 20.05 -13.55
N GLY A 123 11.24 21.36 -13.50
CA GLY A 123 12.34 22.06 -12.89
C GLY A 123 12.26 21.99 -11.38
N THR A 124 13.37 21.51 -10.80
CA THR A 124 13.94 21.55 -9.44
C THR A 124 13.10 21.89 -8.20
N ASN A 125 11.99 22.63 -8.28
CA ASN A 125 11.07 22.88 -7.17
C ASN A 125 9.84 21.96 -7.27
N LYS A 126 10.06 20.68 -6.97
CA LYS A 126 9.00 19.65 -6.97
C LYS A 126 7.87 19.94 -5.96
N GLU A 127 8.14 20.76 -4.95
CA GLU A 127 7.19 21.13 -3.90
C GLU A 127 6.18 22.21 -4.32
N GLU A 128 6.52 23.07 -5.29
CA GLU A 128 5.63 24.13 -5.81
C GLU A 128 4.77 23.62 -6.97
N ASN A 129 5.25 22.59 -7.67
CA ASN A 129 4.60 21.96 -8.84
C ASN A 129 3.75 20.73 -8.49
N ALA A 130 3.44 20.50 -7.21
CA ALA A 130 2.74 19.30 -6.73
C ALA A 130 1.20 19.34 -6.92
N LEU A 131 0.71 20.16 -7.85
CA LEU A 131 -0.69 20.10 -8.26
C LEU A 131 -0.83 18.93 -9.22
N VAL A 132 -1.32 17.81 -8.69
CA VAL A 132 -1.62 16.61 -9.48
C VAL A 132 -2.85 16.91 -10.32
N ASP A 133 -2.65 17.17 -11.60
CA ASP A 133 -3.72 17.11 -12.58
C ASP A 133 -4.05 15.62 -12.80
N PHE A 134 -5.14 15.15 -12.19
CA PHE A 134 -5.54 13.75 -12.23
C PHE A 134 -5.84 13.26 -13.65
N ASP A 135 -6.36 14.13 -14.52
CA ASP A 135 -6.68 13.80 -15.90
C ASP A 135 -5.39 13.67 -16.73
N ARG A 136 -4.43 14.57 -16.53
CA ARG A 136 -3.11 14.47 -17.16
C ARG A 136 -2.30 13.29 -16.62
N LYS A 137 -2.33 13.04 -15.31
CA LYS A 137 -1.66 11.89 -14.69
C LYS A 137 -2.24 10.58 -15.20
N TRP A 138 -3.55 10.48 -15.39
CA TRP A 138 -4.18 9.31 -15.99
C TRP A 138 -3.76 9.13 -17.45
N ALA A 139 -3.81 10.19 -18.25
CA ALA A 139 -3.39 10.13 -19.65
C ALA A 139 -1.90 9.79 -19.80
N GLU A 140 -1.03 10.38 -18.97
CA GLU A 140 0.41 10.06 -18.95
C GLU A 140 0.68 8.65 -18.39
N ALA A 141 -0.10 8.15 -17.42
CA ALA A 141 0.04 6.79 -16.91
C ALA A 141 -0.40 5.74 -17.94
N ASP A 142 -1.45 6.02 -18.72
CA ASP A 142 -1.86 5.20 -19.86
C ASP A 142 -0.81 5.22 -20.97
N GLU A 143 -0.27 6.40 -21.31
CA GLU A 143 0.77 6.55 -22.35
C GLU A 143 2.12 5.93 -21.92
N ALA A 144 2.48 6.04 -20.64
CA ALA A 144 3.69 5.44 -20.06
C ALA A 144 3.54 3.94 -19.76
N GLY A 145 2.36 3.35 -19.97
CA GLY A 145 2.08 1.94 -19.67
C GLY A 145 2.15 1.58 -18.18
N GLU A 146 2.09 2.59 -17.29
CA GLU A 146 2.12 2.42 -15.83
C GLU A 146 0.73 2.10 -15.24
N ALA A 147 -0.31 2.10 -16.08
CA ALA A 147 -1.70 1.79 -15.72
C ALA A 147 -1.90 0.41 -15.05
N GLY A 148 -0.95 -0.50 -15.17
CA GLY A 148 -0.95 -1.81 -14.51
C GLY A 148 -0.14 -1.92 -13.22
N ARG A 149 0.47 -0.82 -12.71
CA ARG A 149 1.42 -0.87 -11.58
C ARG A 149 0.92 -0.24 -10.28
N TYR A 150 -0.18 0.51 -10.31
CA TYR A 150 -0.91 0.84 -9.09
C TYR A 150 -1.86 -0.33 -8.76
N GLU A 151 -1.28 -1.44 -8.30
CA GLU A 151 -2.06 -2.33 -7.42
C GLU A 151 -2.40 -1.51 -6.19
N THR A 152 -3.64 -1.01 -6.19
CA THR A 152 -4.27 -0.51 -4.99
C THR A 152 -4.31 -1.67 -4.01
N GLU A 153 -3.53 -1.56 -2.96
CA GLU A 153 -3.73 -2.28 -1.69
C GLU A 153 -5.03 -1.80 -1.04
N SER A 154 -6.15 -1.96 -1.76
CA SER A 154 -7.49 -1.88 -1.21
C SER A 154 -7.99 -3.31 -1.11
N ASP A 155 -7.78 -3.86 0.07
CA ASP A 155 -8.67 -4.82 0.70
C ASP A 155 -10.09 -4.23 0.68
N ASP A 156 -10.90 -4.60 -0.31
CA ASP A 156 -12.34 -4.84 -0.16
C ASP A 156 -12.91 -5.46 -1.46
N GLY A 157 -13.87 -6.35 -1.30
CA GLY A 157 -14.31 -7.31 -2.31
C GLY A 157 -14.82 -6.71 -3.62
N GLY A 158 -14.24 -7.16 -4.73
CA GLY A 158 -14.72 -6.87 -6.07
C GLY A 158 -14.53 -8.10 -6.94
N ASP A 159 -15.58 -8.92 -7.00
CA ASP A 159 -15.81 -10.02 -7.93
C ASP A 159 -15.20 -9.70 -9.31
N SER A 160 -14.06 -10.32 -9.61
CA SER A 160 -13.45 -10.24 -10.93
C SER A 160 -14.33 -11.07 -11.85
N VAL A 161 -15.09 -10.37 -12.67
CA VAL A 161 -15.77 -10.88 -13.85
C VAL A 161 -14.88 -11.92 -14.54
N ASP A 162 -15.40 -13.15 -14.55
CA ASP A 162 -14.92 -14.31 -15.29
C ASP A 162 -14.86 -13.95 -16.77
N ASP A 163 -13.71 -13.41 -17.21
CA ASP A 163 -13.32 -13.46 -18.61
C ASP A 163 -12.83 -14.88 -18.86
N GLY A 164 -13.75 -15.73 -19.32
CA GLY A 164 -13.48 -17.08 -19.76
C GLY A 164 -12.59 -17.09 -21.00
N GLY A 165 -11.31 -16.77 -20.82
CA GLY A 165 -10.27 -17.04 -21.80
C GLY A 165 -10.13 -18.56 -21.96
N GLU A 166 -10.41 -19.06 -23.16
CA GLU A 166 -10.47 -20.49 -23.55
C GLU A 166 -9.14 -21.27 -23.41
N GLY A 167 -8.20 -20.84 -22.56
CA GLY A 167 -6.87 -21.44 -22.41
C GLY A 167 -6.33 -21.55 -20.98
N GLU A 168 -7.06 -21.13 -19.94
CA GLU A 168 -6.57 -21.27 -18.57
C GLU A 168 -6.91 -22.65 -17.97
N GLU A 169 -5.87 -23.45 -17.69
CA GLU A 169 -5.95 -24.75 -17.02
C GLU A 169 -6.69 -24.61 -15.67
N ARG A 170 -7.90 -25.17 -15.59
CA ARG A 170 -8.70 -25.22 -14.36
C ARG A 170 -8.17 -26.35 -13.47
N VAL A 171 -7.69 -25.99 -12.29
CA VAL A 171 -7.16 -26.90 -11.26
C VAL A 171 -8.13 -26.95 -10.09
N GLU A 172 -8.26 -28.12 -9.49
CA GLU A 172 -9.06 -28.34 -8.27
C GLU A 172 -8.23 -27.94 -7.04
N TYR A 173 -8.79 -27.12 -6.16
CA TYR A 173 -8.17 -26.76 -4.89
C TYR A 173 -9.19 -26.70 -3.76
N GLU A 174 -8.74 -26.91 -2.53
CA GLU A 174 -9.57 -26.81 -1.31
C GLU A 174 -9.67 -25.34 -0.88
N ASP A 175 -10.90 -24.85 -0.71
CA ASP A 175 -11.24 -23.54 -0.14
C ASP A 175 -11.03 -23.53 1.40
N GLU A 176 -11.06 -22.36 2.01
CA GLU A 176 -10.94 -22.14 3.47
C GLU A 176 -11.93 -22.97 4.30
N PHE A 177 -13.08 -23.28 3.70
CA PHE A 177 -14.15 -24.06 4.31
C PHE A 177 -14.01 -25.59 4.06
N GLY A 178 -12.89 -26.04 3.51
CA GLY A 178 -12.64 -27.44 3.16
C GLY A 178 -13.48 -27.96 1.98
N ARG A 179 -14.03 -27.05 1.18
CA ARG A 179 -14.81 -27.39 -0.03
C ARG A 179 -13.89 -27.45 -1.24
N LEU A 180 -14.04 -28.46 -2.09
CA LEU A 180 -13.33 -28.53 -3.36
C LEU A 180 -13.91 -27.51 -4.35
N ARG A 181 -13.05 -26.65 -4.91
CA ARG A 181 -13.38 -25.65 -5.92
C ARG A 181 -12.51 -25.84 -7.15
N HIS A 182 -13.08 -25.62 -8.32
CA HIS A 182 -12.33 -25.53 -9.57
C HIS A 182 -12.00 -24.07 -9.84
N GLY A 183 -10.74 -23.75 -10.12
CA GLY A 183 -10.35 -22.41 -10.53
C GLY A 183 -8.98 -22.39 -11.20
N THR A 184 -8.45 -21.21 -11.42
CA THR A 184 -7.17 -21.05 -12.12
C THR A 184 -6.01 -21.49 -11.23
N ARG A 185 -4.89 -21.90 -11.84
CA ARG A 185 -3.66 -22.23 -11.10
C ARG A 185 -3.18 -21.07 -10.21
N ALA A 186 -3.42 -19.83 -10.63
CA ALA A 186 -3.12 -18.64 -9.84
C ALA A 186 -3.95 -18.61 -8.54
N SER A 187 -5.26 -18.89 -8.64
CA SER A 187 -6.17 -18.97 -7.49
C SER A 187 -5.74 -20.08 -6.51
N ALA A 188 -5.44 -21.27 -7.02
CA ALA A 188 -4.96 -22.39 -6.20
C ALA A 188 -3.65 -22.02 -5.46
N SER A 189 -2.72 -21.34 -6.13
CA SER A 189 -1.45 -20.89 -5.52
C SER A 189 -1.62 -19.82 -4.44
N ARG A 190 -2.68 -19.00 -4.54
CA ARG A 190 -3.00 -17.97 -3.55
C ARG A 190 -3.58 -18.62 -2.30
N GLU A 191 -4.45 -19.60 -2.47
CA GLU A 191 -5.07 -20.32 -1.36
C GLU A 191 -4.05 -21.14 -0.57
N LEU A 192 -3.13 -21.82 -1.25
CA LEU A 192 -2.02 -22.51 -0.59
C LEU A 192 -1.15 -21.56 0.25
N ARG A 193 -0.78 -20.40 -0.30
CA ARG A 193 -0.01 -19.39 0.44
C ARG A 193 -0.75 -18.88 1.68
N ARG A 194 -2.08 -18.71 1.58
CA ARG A 194 -2.91 -18.30 2.70
C ARG A 194 -2.99 -19.37 3.78
N ARG A 195 -3.14 -20.64 3.39
CA ARG A 195 -3.14 -21.79 4.29
C ARG A 195 -1.81 -21.92 5.02
N ASP A 196 -0.69 -21.79 4.32
CA ASP A 196 0.65 -21.82 4.92
C ASP A 196 0.86 -20.66 5.91
N ALA A 197 0.43 -19.45 5.53
CA ALA A 197 0.50 -18.28 6.41
C ALA A 197 -0.36 -18.44 7.68
N ALA A 198 -1.57 -19.00 7.55
CA ALA A 198 -2.45 -19.29 8.68
C ALA A 198 -1.82 -20.34 9.62
N ALA A 199 -1.24 -21.42 9.07
CA ALA A 199 -0.56 -22.44 9.86
C ALA A 199 0.64 -21.87 10.64
N HIS A 200 1.46 -21.03 10.00
CA HIS A 200 2.56 -20.35 10.67
C HIS A 200 2.09 -19.35 11.74
N ALA A 201 1.00 -18.62 11.48
CA ALA A 201 0.41 -17.72 12.45
C ALA A 201 -0.11 -18.47 13.69
N GLU A 202 -0.73 -19.63 13.51
CA GLU A 202 -1.19 -20.48 14.60
C GLU A 202 -0.02 -21.03 15.44
N GLU A 203 1.06 -21.46 14.79
CA GLU A 203 2.28 -21.93 15.48
C GLU A 203 2.91 -20.81 16.32
N GLU A 204 3.05 -19.61 15.76
CA GLU A 204 3.60 -18.45 16.46
C GLU A 204 2.69 -18.00 17.62
N LEU A 205 1.37 -18.07 17.46
CA LEU A 205 0.41 -17.86 18.56
C LEU A 205 0.56 -18.92 19.66
N GLY A 206 0.83 -20.18 19.29
CA GLY A 206 1.13 -21.26 20.24
C GLY A 206 2.39 -20.98 21.06
N ARG A 207 3.46 -20.49 20.42
CA ARG A 207 4.73 -20.13 21.07
C ARG A 207 4.61 -18.91 21.98
N MET A 208 3.81 -17.92 21.58
CA MET A 208 3.61 -16.68 22.33
C MET A 208 2.51 -16.77 23.39
N ARG A 209 1.88 -17.95 23.56
CA ARG A 209 0.81 -18.15 24.51
C ARG A 209 1.36 -18.14 25.94
N ALA A 210 0.86 -17.22 26.77
CA ALA A 210 1.20 -17.15 28.20
C ALA A 210 0.63 -18.33 29.03
N ARG A 211 -0.25 -19.15 28.45
CA ARG A 211 -0.83 -20.34 29.09
C ARG A 211 -0.12 -21.59 28.60
N PRO A 212 0.18 -22.57 29.48
CA PRO A 212 0.78 -23.84 29.07
C PRO A 212 -0.11 -24.58 28.07
N ALA A 213 0.52 -25.39 27.21
CA ALA A 213 -0.18 -26.25 26.27
C ALA A 213 -1.17 -27.17 27.00
N ARG A 214 -2.30 -27.44 26.36
CA ARG A 214 -3.32 -28.35 26.91
C ARG A 214 -2.69 -29.75 27.02
N PRO A 215 -2.82 -30.44 28.17
CA PRO A 215 -2.29 -31.79 28.30
C PRO A 215 -2.96 -32.75 27.30
N GLU A 216 -2.15 -33.54 26.58
CA GLU A 216 -2.59 -34.47 25.53
C GLU A 216 -3.27 -35.73 26.10
N GLY A 217 -3.08 -36.01 27.39
CA GLY A 217 -3.67 -37.15 28.11
C GLY A 217 -4.96 -36.82 28.86
N LEU A 218 -5.78 -35.89 28.36
CA LEU A 218 -7.10 -35.69 28.93
C LEU A 218 -7.99 -36.84 28.51
N ILE A 219 -8.48 -37.61 29.49
CA ILE A 219 -9.53 -38.59 29.28
C ILE A 219 -10.80 -37.80 28.94
N VAL A 220 -11.07 -37.63 27.65
CA VAL A 220 -12.32 -37.06 27.15
C VAL A 220 -13.27 -38.25 26.96
N GLY A 221 -14.10 -38.49 27.96
CA GLY A 221 -15.13 -39.51 27.91
C GLY A 221 -16.28 -39.15 28.84
N ASP A 222 -17.48 -39.68 28.52
CA ASP A 222 -18.68 -39.61 29.37
C ASP A 222 -18.51 -40.32 30.72
N THR A 223 -17.40 -41.03 30.92
CA THR A 223 -17.05 -41.66 32.18
C THR A 223 -16.49 -40.62 33.15
N ILE A 224 -17.40 -39.84 33.74
CA ILE A 224 -17.22 -39.36 35.11
C ILE A 224 -16.69 -40.57 35.90
N GLN A 225 -15.63 -40.40 36.68
CA GLN A 225 -15.16 -41.41 37.63
C GLN A 225 -16.27 -41.68 38.64
N ALA A 226 -17.27 -42.51 38.27
CA ALA A 226 -18.43 -42.81 39.09
C ALA A 226 -18.03 -43.52 40.39
N ALA A 227 -16.87 -44.17 40.39
CA ALA A 227 -16.27 -44.79 41.57
C ALA A 227 -15.61 -43.78 42.54
N ALA A 228 -15.32 -42.54 42.11
CA ALA A 228 -14.82 -41.48 42.98
C ALA A 228 -15.95 -40.74 43.72
N PHE A 229 -17.19 -40.92 43.27
CA PHE A 229 -18.39 -40.43 43.95
C PHE A 229 -19.06 -41.62 44.65
N ASN A 230 -19.23 -41.56 45.97
CA ASN A 230 -20.06 -42.54 46.68
C ASN A 230 -21.46 -41.92 46.88
N PRO A 231 -22.43 -42.15 45.97
CA PRO A 231 -23.77 -41.61 46.15
C PRO A 231 -24.44 -42.39 47.27
N ALA A 232 -24.49 -41.84 48.49
CA ALA A 232 -25.40 -42.32 49.50
C ALA A 232 -26.81 -42.31 48.88
N ALA A 233 -27.39 -43.50 48.67
CA ALA A 233 -28.61 -43.71 47.88
C ALA A 233 -29.79 -42.80 48.32
N ALA A 234 -29.81 -42.38 49.58
CA ALA A 234 -30.80 -41.47 50.14
C ALA A 234 -30.78 -40.04 49.53
N GLY A 235 -29.60 -39.54 49.11
CA GLY A 235 -29.48 -38.20 48.54
C GLY A 235 -29.98 -38.11 47.10
N MET A 236 -29.84 -39.20 46.34
CA MET A 236 -30.20 -39.25 44.93
C MET A 236 -31.72 -39.29 44.72
N GLU A 237 -32.47 -39.97 45.59
CA GLU A 237 -33.93 -40.00 45.50
C GLU A 237 -34.55 -38.61 45.79
N ALA A 238 -34.00 -37.88 46.75
CA ALA A 238 -34.42 -36.53 47.07
C ALA A 238 -34.13 -35.53 45.94
N LEU A 239 -33.00 -35.70 45.24
CA LEU A 239 -32.66 -34.88 44.06
C LEU A 239 -33.51 -35.25 42.83
N ALA A 240 -33.82 -36.54 42.62
CA ALA A 240 -34.66 -37.01 41.53
C ALA A 240 -36.14 -36.58 41.66
N ARG A 241 -36.61 -36.32 42.88
CA ARG A 241 -37.94 -35.73 43.14
C ARG A 241 -37.97 -34.21 42.91
N LYS A 242 -36.83 -33.52 43.07
CA LYS A 242 -36.70 -32.08 42.79
C LYS A 242 -36.40 -31.76 41.32
N ARG A 243 -36.07 -32.78 40.51
CA ARG A 243 -35.78 -32.61 39.10
C ARG A 243 -37.08 -32.37 38.33
N ASP A 244 -37.15 -31.24 37.64
CA ASP A 244 -38.25 -30.93 36.72
C ASP A 244 -38.29 -31.98 35.60
N ARG A 245 -39.48 -32.53 35.34
CA ARG A 245 -39.71 -33.62 34.37
C ARG A 245 -40.46 -33.14 33.14
N SER A 246 -40.64 -31.83 32.98
CA SER A 246 -41.12 -31.25 31.73
C SER A 246 -40.17 -31.62 30.57
N LEU A 247 -40.73 -31.95 29.41
CA LEU A 247 -39.97 -32.08 28.17
C LEU A 247 -39.40 -30.70 27.80
N THR A 248 -38.18 -30.43 28.24
CA THR A 248 -37.34 -29.31 27.78
C THR A 248 -36.26 -29.90 26.88
N PRO A 249 -36.14 -29.49 25.61
CA PRO A 249 -36.78 -28.34 24.97
C PRO A 249 -38.27 -28.56 24.64
N PRO A 250 -39.11 -27.50 24.62
CA PRO A 250 -40.48 -27.59 24.13
C PRO A 250 -40.51 -28.13 22.69
N GLU A 251 -41.67 -28.66 22.27
CA GLU A 251 -41.86 -29.10 20.89
C GLU A 251 -41.46 -27.98 19.92
N GLU A 252 -40.68 -28.33 18.89
CA GLU A 252 -40.21 -27.39 17.88
C GLU A 252 -41.39 -26.88 17.04
N VAL A 253 -42.07 -25.86 17.55
CA VAL A 253 -42.97 -25.04 16.75
C VAL A 253 -42.10 -24.21 15.83
N HIS A 254 -41.96 -24.65 14.58
CA HIS A 254 -41.30 -23.86 13.54
C HIS A 254 -42.09 -22.57 13.34
N TYR A 255 -41.39 -21.44 13.42
CA TYR A 255 -41.95 -20.14 13.07
C TYR A 255 -42.15 -20.08 11.55
N ASP A 256 -43.41 -20.21 11.11
CA ASP A 256 -43.78 -20.00 9.71
C ASP A 256 -43.72 -18.50 9.37
N ALA A 257 -42.53 -18.02 9.02
CA ALA A 257 -42.24 -16.64 8.63
C ALA A 257 -42.97 -16.17 7.34
N GLY A 258 -43.86 -16.97 6.78
CA GLY A 258 -44.58 -16.69 5.52
C GLY A 258 -46.00 -16.17 5.69
N SER A 259 -46.53 -16.11 6.91
CA SER A 259 -47.96 -15.83 7.15
C SER A 259 -48.33 -14.35 7.26
N GLU A 260 -47.38 -13.46 7.51
CA GLU A 260 -47.67 -12.05 7.77
C GLU A 260 -46.77 -11.17 6.88
N ASP A 261 -47.38 -10.23 6.17
CA ASP A 261 -46.76 -9.16 5.38
C ASP A 261 -46.41 -9.40 3.89
N GLY A 262 -47.32 -10.05 3.15
CA GLY A 262 -47.27 -10.08 1.68
C GLY A 262 -47.32 -8.68 1.02
N GLU A 263 -47.94 -7.69 1.67
CA GLU A 263 -47.94 -6.30 1.20
C GLU A 263 -46.61 -5.57 1.43
N GLY A 264 -45.93 -5.85 2.55
CA GLY A 264 -44.59 -5.32 2.84
C GLY A 264 -43.59 -5.77 1.80
N ARG A 265 -43.57 -7.08 1.51
CA ARG A 265 -42.71 -7.66 0.46
C ARG A 265 -42.95 -7.06 -0.92
N ARG A 266 -44.21 -6.79 -1.29
CA ARG A 266 -44.51 -6.15 -2.59
C ARG A 266 -43.95 -4.73 -2.65
N ARG A 267 -44.10 -3.95 -1.58
CA ARG A 267 -43.55 -2.58 -1.50
C ARG A 267 -42.02 -2.58 -1.55
N GLU A 268 -41.38 -3.56 -0.90
CA GLU A 268 -39.93 -3.74 -0.96
C GLU A 268 -39.46 -4.13 -2.37
N MET A 269 -40.17 -5.05 -3.04
CA MET A 269 -39.86 -5.44 -4.42
C MET A 269 -40.06 -4.28 -5.41
N ASP A 270 -41.09 -3.46 -5.22
CA ASP A 270 -41.33 -2.26 -6.03
C ASP A 270 -40.25 -1.19 -5.79
N ALA A 271 -39.78 -1.04 -4.55
CA ALA A 271 -38.68 -0.14 -4.23
C ALA A 271 -37.36 -0.60 -4.88
N LEU A 272 -37.05 -1.89 -4.82
CA LEU A 272 -35.89 -2.48 -5.50
C LEU A 272 -35.98 -2.33 -7.03
N GLY A 273 -37.20 -2.44 -7.59
CA GLY A 273 -37.43 -2.21 -9.02
C GLY A 273 -37.07 -0.78 -9.43
N ARG A 274 -37.50 0.22 -8.66
CA ARG A 274 -37.19 1.64 -8.92
C ARG A 274 -35.69 1.93 -8.82
N GLU A 275 -35.02 1.38 -7.80
CA GLU A 275 -33.57 1.53 -7.65
C GLU A 275 -32.81 0.93 -8.85
N ARG A 276 -33.22 -0.25 -9.34
CA ARG A 276 -32.64 -0.86 -10.53
C ARG A 276 -32.82 0.03 -11.76
N GLU A 277 -34.02 0.57 -12.00
CA GLU A 277 -34.28 1.49 -13.11
C GLU A 277 -33.43 2.76 -13.03
N GLU A 278 -33.24 3.33 -11.83
CA GLU A 278 -32.38 4.50 -11.64
C GLU A 278 -30.91 4.19 -11.94
N THR A 279 -30.41 3.03 -11.50
CA THR A 279 -29.04 2.62 -11.80
C THR A 279 -28.84 2.31 -13.28
N GLU A 280 -29.81 1.69 -13.95
CA GLU A 280 -29.77 1.47 -15.39
C GLU A 280 -29.78 2.78 -16.16
N ARG A 281 -30.63 3.73 -15.76
CA ARG A 281 -30.66 5.07 -16.36
C ARG A 281 -29.32 5.77 -16.21
N GLY A 282 -28.74 5.76 -15.00
CA GLY A 282 -27.41 6.34 -14.76
C GLY A 282 -26.30 5.67 -15.59
N ARG A 283 -26.37 4.34 -15.78
CA ARG A 283 -25.45 3.62 -16.67
C ARG A 283 -25.62 4.06 -18.13
N ARG A 284 -26.86 4.16 -18.63
CA ARG A 284 -27.15 4.60 -20.01
C ARG A 284 -26.66 6.04 -20.25
N GLU A 285 -26.96 6.96 -19.35
CA GLU A 285 -26.48 8.35 -19.42
C GLU A 285 -24.93 8.43 -19.39
N GLY A 286 -24.29 7.57 -18.59
CA GLY A 286 -22.83 7.44 -18.55
C GLY A 286 -22.22 6.96 -19.88
N VAL A 287 -22.88 6.01 -20.54
CA VAL A 287 -22.49 5.50 -21.86
C VAL A 287 -22.69 6.59 -22.93
N GLU A 288 -23.84 7.25 -22.98
CA GLU A 288 -24.12 8.33 -23.93
C GLU A 288 -23.12 9.49 -23.79
N ARG A 289 -22.79 9.88 -22.55
CA ARG A 289 -21.78 10.93 -22.30
C ARG A 289 -20.40 10.51 -22.82
N ARG A 290 -20.03 9.23 -22.66
CA ARG A 290 -18.75 8.68 -23.15
C ARG A 290 -18.73 8.65 -24.67
N GLU A 291 -19.81 8.24 -25.31
CA GLU A 291 -19.95 8.22 -26.77
C GLU A 291 -19.89 9.62 -27.36
N ARG A 292 -20.58 10.60 -26.76
CA ARG A 292 -20.49 12.00 -27.18
C ARG A 292 -19.06 12.52 -27.11
N ARG A 293 -18.37 12.28 -25.98
CA ARG A 293 -16.96 12.66 -25.81
C ARG A 293 -16.07 11.96 -26.84
N ARG A 294 -16.32 10.68 -27.14
CA ARG A 294 -15.58 9.92 -28.15
C ARG A 294 -15.77 10.54 -29.54
N GLY A 295 -16.99 10.89 -29.92
CA GLY A 295 -17.28 11.58 -31.19
C GLY A 295 -16.52 12.90 -31.33
N GLU A 296 -16.58 13.76 -30.32
CA GLU A 296 -15.84 15.04 -30.30
C GLU A 296 -14.33 14.84 -30.44
N VAL A 297 -13.76 13.82 -29.78
CA VAL A 297 -12.34 13.49 -29.89
C VAL A 297 -11.98 12.96 -31.28
N GLU A 298 -12.82 12.11 -31.87
CA GLU A 298 -12.61 11.60 -33.22
C GLU A 298 -12.67 12.71 -34.28
N GLU A 299 -13.59 13.66 -34.15
CA GLU A 299 -13.64 14.85 -35.01
C GLU A 299 -12.39 15.73 -34.86
N ARG A 300 -11.96 16.00 -33.62
CA ARG A 300 -10.70 16.73 -33.36
C ARG A 300 -9.50 16.01 -33.96
N LYS A 301 -9.42 14.69 -33.82
CA LYS A 301 -8.36 13.86 -34.43
C LYS A 301 -8.39 13.97 -35.96
N ARG A 302 -9.57 13.92 -36.60
CA ARG A 302 -9.73 14.11 -38.04
C ARG A 302 -9.24 15.48 -38.50
N VAL A 303 -9.59 16.55 -37.78
CA VAL A 303 -9.13 17.91 -38.11
C VAL A 303 -7.61 18.04 -37.99
N ILE A 304 -7.02 17.48 -36.92
CA ILE A 304 -5.57 17.49 -36.73
C ILE A 304 -4.86 16.68 -37.81
N ALA A 305 -5.41 15.52 -38.18
CA ALA A 305 -4.85 14.69 -39.26
C ALA A 305 -4.84 15.43 -40.60
N LYS A 306 -5.92 16.13 -40.96
CA LYS A 306 -5.98 16.99 -42.16
C LYS A 306 -4.90 18.09 -42.13
N LYS A 307 -4.83 18.85 -41.04
CA LYS A 307 -3.82 19.91 -40.86
C LYS A 307 -2.38 19.38 -40.87
N ARG A 308 -2.15 18.17 -40.35
CA ARG A 308 -0.84 17.50 -40.42
C ARG A 308 -0.49 17.08 -41.84
N GLY A 309 -1.46 16.53 -42.58
CA GLY A 309 -1.29 16.19 -44.00
C GLY A 309 -0.97 17.41 -44.85
N GLU A 310 -1.70 18.51 -44.68
CA GLU A 310 -1.44 19.79 -45.34
C GLU A 310 -0.02 20.30 -45.04
N ARG A 311 0.38 20.34 -43.76
CA ARG A 311 1.75 20.75 -43.38
C ARG A 311 2.84 19.86 -43.96
N LEU A 312 2.61 18.56 -44.07
CA LEU A 312 3.56 17.63 -44.69
C LEU A 312 3.66 17.88 -46.20
N ALA A 313 2.53 18.12 -46.87
CA ALA A 313 2.49 18.48 -48.28
C ALA A 313 3.18 19.84 -48.55
N GLU A 314 2.92 20.86 -47.73
CA GLU A 314 3.58 22.17 -47.81
C GLU A 314 5.09 22.06 -47.58
N ARG A 315 5.53 21.27 -46.60
CA ARG A 315 6.97 21.01 -46.36
C ARG A 315 7.62 20.29 -47.53
N PHE A 316 6.91 19.34 -48.13
CA PHE A 316 7.38 18.62 -49.31
C PHE A 316 7.51 19.56 -50.52
N LEU A 317 6.50 20.40 -50.78
CA LEU A 317 6.52 21.39 -51.86
C LEU A 317 7.62 22.44 -51.67
N ASN A 318 7.77 22.99 -50.47
CA ASN A 318 8.85 23.94 -50.17
C ASN A 318 10.26 23.31 -50.29
N GLY A 319 10.38 21.99 -50.11
CA GLY A 319 11.63 21.26 -50.33
C GLY A 319 11.96 20.97 -51.79
N LEU A 320 10.97 21.05 -52.69
CA LEU A 320 11.14 20.91 -54.14
C LEU A 320 11.42 22.25 -54.84
N ASP A 321 11.11 23.37 -54.19
CA ASP A 321 11.26 24.73 -54.74
C ASP A 321 12.65 25.34 -54.46
N VAL A 322 13.66 24.50 -54.25
CA VAL A 322 15.06 24.89 -54.05
C VAL A 322 15.83 24.70 -55.37
N PRO A 323 16.29 25.76 -56.05
CA PRO A 323 17.20 25.65 -57.21
C PRO A 323 18.61 25.20 -56.81
#